data_AF-G4D5R5-F1
#
_entry.id   AF-G4D5R5-F1
#
_cell.length_a   1.000
_cell.length_b   1.000
_cell.length_c   1.000
_cell.angle_alpha   90.00
_cell.angle_beta   90.00
_cell.angle_gamma   90.00
#
_symmetry.space_group_name_H-M   'P 1'
#
loop_
_entity.id
_entity.type
_entity.pdbx_description
1 polymer ?
#
loop_
_entity_poly.entity_id
_entity_poly.type
_entity_poly.pdbx_seq_one_letter_code
_entity_poly.pdbx_strand_id
1 'polypeptide(L)'
;MKLGIVGLPNVGKSTLFNALTKAGAEAANYPFATIEPNVGVVSVPDERLNVLSKMSNSAKIIPAHIEFFDIAGLVKGASKGEGLGNQFLANIREVDAIVHVVRCFDNDNVIHVDGSVDPLRDIENINLELIFSDLEQIEKRLQKNRKTIKRR
;
A
#
# COMPACT_ATOMS: atom_id res chain seq x y z
N MET A 1 -4.19 1.18 -11.63
CA MET A 1 -4.23 0.23 -10.50
C MET A 1 -3.39 0.84 -9.39
N LYS A 2 -3.96 0.92 -8.19
CA LYS A 2 -3.38 1.54 -7.00
C LYS A 2 -2.88 0.46 -6.04
N LEU A 3 -1.61 0.51 -5.68
CA LEU A 3 -0.96 -0.39 -4.73
C LEU A 3 -0.60 0.38 -3.47
N GLY A 4 -1.02 -0.10 -2.30
CA GLY A 4 -0.64 0.48 -1.01
C GLY A 4 0.55 -0.26 -0.42
N ILE A 5 1.67 0.41 -0.19
CA ILE A 5 2.80 -0.18 0.52
C ILE A 5 2.56 -0.05 2.03
N VAL A 6 2.56 -1.19 2.72
CA VAL A 6 2.34 -1.26 4.17
C VAL A 6 3.48 -2.04 4.84
N GLY A 7 3.66 -1.81 6.13
CA GLY A 7 4.62 -2.53 6.95
C GLY A 7 4.81 -1.82 8.29
N LEU A 8 5.47 -2.50 9.23
CA LEU A 8 5.83 -1.91 10.51
C LEU A 8 6.86 -0.77 10.33
N PRO A 9 7.03 0.10 11.34
CA PRO A 9 8.13 1.06 11.35
C PRO A 9 9.49 0.37 11.15
N ASN A 10 10.41 1.05 10.44
CA ASN A 10 11.79 0.61 10.23
C ASN A 10 12.00 -0.70 9.43
N VAL A 11 10.98 -1.19 8.72
CA VAL A 11 11.11 -2.39 7.86
C VAL A 11 11.76 -2.10 6.49
N GLY A 12 12.03 -0.83 6.18
CA GLY A 12 12.57 -0.40 4.87
C GLY A 12 11.51 0.04 3.86
N LYS A 13 10.26 0.26 4.29
CA LYS A 13 9.14 0.74 3.45
C LYS A 13 9.49 1.97 2.60
N SER A 14 9.99 3.05 3.22
CA SER A 14 10.34 4.28 2.50
C SER A 14 11.55 4.10 1.59
N THR A 15 12.47 3.20 1.92
CA THR A 15 13.60 2.83 1.05
C THR A 15 13.10 2.12 -0.20
N LEU A 16 12.19 1.16 -0.06
CA LEU A 16 11.56 0.46 -1.18
C LEU A 16 10.76 1.44 -2.05
N PHE A 17 9.95 2.30 -1.44
CA PHE A 17 9.19 3.32 -2.15
C PHE A 17 10.11 4.24 -2.95
N ASN A 18 11.18 4.77 -2.33
CA ASN A 18 12.16 5.61 -3.02
C ASN A 18 12.90 4.88 -4.14
N ALA A 19 13.17 3.58 -3.99
CA ALA A 19 13.80 2.79 -5.03
C ALA A 19 12.85 2.61 -6.23
N LEU A 20 11.58 2.29 -5.97
CA LEU A 20 10.55 2.15 -7.00
C LEU A 20 10.29 3.47 -7.73
N THR A 21 10.15 4.58 -6.98
CA THR A 21 9.92 5.89 -7.57
C THR A 21 11.15 6.41 -8.29
N LYS A 22 12.38 6.24 -7.80
CA LYS A 22 13.57 6.69 -8.55
C LYS A 22 13.89 5.83 -9.78
N ALA A 23 13.55 4.54 -9.76
CA ALA A 23 13.78 3.64 -10.88
C ALA A 23 12.76 3.80 -12.03
N GLY A 24 11.57 4.34 -11.73
CA GLY A 24 10.47 4.51 -12.69
C GLY A 24 10.00 5.95 -12.92
N ALA A 25 10.28 6.88 -12.01
CA ALA A 25 9.98 8.29 -12.15
C ALA A 25 11.12 9.01 -12.87
N GLU A 26 11.31 8.66 -14.15
CA GLU A 26 11.43 9.78 -15.08
C GLU A 26 10.08 10.49 -14.99
N ALA A 27 10.11 11.77 -14.58
CA ALA A 27 8.95 12.63 -14.47
C ALA A 27 8.25 12.74 -15.83
N ALA A 28 7.49 11.72 -16.21
CA ALA A 28 6.54 11.81 -17.29
C ALA A 28 5.48 12.78 -16.79
N ASN A 29 5.59 14.02 -17.26
CA ASN A 29 4.64 15.10 -17.00
C ASN A 29 3.27 14.69 -17.56
N TYR A 30 2.50 13.91 -16.80
CA TYR A 30 1.11 13.62 -17.11
C TYR A 30 0.28 14.85 -16.78
N PRO A 31 -0.43 15.47 -17.74
CA PRO A 31 -1.08 16.78 -17.57
C PRO A 31 -2.20 16.84 -16.51
N PHE A 32 -2.51 15.73 -15.83
CA PHE A 32 -3.65 15.60 -14.92
C PHE A 32 -3.33 14.90 -13.59
N ALA A 33 -2.08 14.55 -13.32
CA ALA A 33 -1.71 13.91 -12.06
C ALA A 33 -1.51 14.96 -10.97
N THR A 34 -2.45 15.06 -10.01
CA THR A 34 -2.17 15.72 -8.73
C THR A 34 -1.18 14.83 -7.99
N ILE A 35 0.10 15.21 -7.98
CA ILE A 35 1.13 14.47 -7.24
C ILE A 35 0.91 14.75 -5.75
N GLU A 36 0.08 13.92 -5.11
CA GLU A 36 0.08 13.82 -3.67
C GLU A 36 1.47 13.31 -3.21
N PRO A 37 2.04 13.87 -2.13
CA PRO A 37 3.46 13.68 -1.78
C PRO A 37 3.87 12.22 -1.51
N ASN A 38 2.90 11.31 -1.35
CA ASN A 38 3.13 9.90 -1.06
C ASN A 38 2.71 8.97 -2.22
N VAL A 39 2.53 9.49 -3.44
CA VAL A 39 2.15 8.70 -4.62
C VAL A 39 3.30 8.64 -5.62
N GLY A 40 3.67 7.42 -6.01
CA GLY A 40 4.72 7.13 -6.99
C GLY A 40 4.15 6.39 -8.19
N VAL A 41 4.44 6.85 -9.41
CA VAL A 41 4.03 6.16 -10.64
C VAL A 41 5.21 5.39 -11.22
N VAL A 42 5.01 4.10 -11.52
CA VAL A 42 6.04 3.22 -12.06
C VAL A 42 5.54 2.54 -13.32
N SER A 43 6.36 2.55 -14.38
CA SER A 43 6.09 1.81 -15.61
C SER A 43 6.31 0.32 -15.43
N VAL A 44 5.39 -0.48 -15.97
CA VAL A 44 5.49 -1.94 -15.96
C VAL A 44 6.51 -2.37 -17.02
N PRO A 45 7.60 -3.06 -16.66
CA PRO A 45 8.55 -3.58 -17.62
C PRO A 45 7.91 -4.73 -18.40
N ASP A 46 7.84 -4.59 -19.73
CA ASP A 46 7.26 -5.59 -20.63
C ASP A 46 8.05 -5.66 -21.94
N GLU A 47 8.83 -6.73 -22.10
CA GLU A 47 9.65 -6.96 -23.30
C GLU A 47 8.82 -7.11 -24.57
N ARG A 48 7.54 -7.51 -24.46
CA ARG A 48 6.64 -7.67 -25.61
C ARG A 48 6.40 -6.35 -26.31
N LEU A 49 6.39 -5.24 -25.57
CA LEU A 49 6.23 -3.91 -26.16
C LEU A 49 7.38 -3.56 -27.10
N ASN A 50 8.60 -4.00 -26.79
CA ASN A 50 9.75 -3.79 -27.66
C ASN A 50 9.63 -4.58 -28.96
N VAL A 51 9.13 -5.82 -28.89
CA VAL A 51 8.88 -6.66 -30.07
C VAL A 51 7.80 -6.04 -30.95
N LEU A 52 6.66 -5.65 -30.36
CA LEU A 52 5.55 -5.03 -31.09
C LEU A 52 5.95 -3.70 -31.73
N SER A 53 6.71 -2.86 -31.02
CA SER A 53 7.22 -1.60 -31.55
C SER A 53 8.13 -1.80 -32.76
N LYS A 54 8.99 -2.83 -32.75
CA LYS A 54 9.82 -3.19 -33.91
C LYS A 54 8.99 -3.72 -35.08
N MET A 55 7.97 -4.53 -34.81
CA MET A 55 7.10 -5.10 -35.85
C MET A 55 6.24 -4.02 -36.54
N SER A 56 5.72 -3.06 -35.75
CA SER A 56 4.83 -2.02 -36.26
C SER A 56 5.54 -0.73 -36.67
N ASN A 57 6.86 -0.63 -36.45
CA ASN A 57 7.64 0.61 -36.54
C ASN A 57 7.00 1.78 -35.76
N SER A 58 6.53 1.52 -34.53
CA SER A 58 5.90 2.56 -33.71
C SER A 58 6.91 3.65 -33.34
N ALA A 59 6.51 4.92 -33.48
CA ALA A 59 7.33 6.07 -33.09
C ALA A 59 7.54 6.19 -31.57
N LYS A 60 6.67 5.57 -30.77
CA LYS A 60 6.75 5.61 -29.30
C LYS A 60 6.23 4.32 -28.67
N ILE A 61 6.84 3.93 -27.57
CA ILE A 61 6.35 2.87 -26.68
C ILE A 61 5.69 3.52 -25.47
N ILE A 62 4.46 3.10 -25.17
CA ILE A 62 3.70 3.56 -24.01
C ILE A 62 3.46 2.34 -23.12
N PRO A 63 4.19 2.18 -22.00
CA PRO A 63 4.00 1.06 -21.09
C PRO A 63 2.71 1.21 -20.29
N ALA A 64 2.26 0.12 -19.68
CA ALA A 64 1.28 0.19 -18.61
C ALA A 64 1.92 0.82 -17.35
N HIS A 65 1.11 1.43 -16.50
CA HIS A 65 1.58 2.10 -15.28
C HIS A 65 0.85 1.57 -14.05
N ILE A 66 1.57 1.56 -12.93
CA ILE A 66 1.06 1.23 -11.61
C ILE A 66 1.35 2.41 -10.68
N GLU A 67 0.37 2.76 -9.86
CA GLU A 67 0.49 3.79 -8.83
C GLU A 67 0.79 3.11 -7.49
N PHE A 68 1.86 3.52 -6.83
CA PHE A 68 2.22 3.10 -5.48
C PHE A 68 1.90 4.22 -4.50
N PHE A 69 1.20 3.90 -3.44
CA PHE A 69 0.86 4.78 -2.33
C PHE A 69 1.73 4.37 -1.14
N ASP A 70 2.55 5.30 -0.64
CA ASP A 70 3.26 5.10 0.62
C ASP A 70 2.31 5.33 1.79
N ILE A 71 1.76 4.24 2.34
CA ILE A 71 0.86 4.33 3.49
C ILE A 71 1.72 4.42 4.75
N ALA A 72 1.45 5.38 5.64
CA ALA A 72 2.20 5.57 6.88
C ALA A 72 2.34 4.25 7.68
N GLY A 73 3.41 4.07 8.46
CA GLY A 73 3.63 2.81 9.19
C GLY A 73 2.53 2.53 10.22
N LEU A 74 2.05 1.29 10.28
CA LEU A 74 1.08 0.87 11.29
C LEU A 74 1.78 0.78 12.66
N VAL A 75 1.22 1.45 13.67
CA VAL A 75 1.59 1.25 15.07
C VAL A 75 0.53 0.34 15.70
N LYS A 76 0.96 -0.61 16.56
CA LYS A 76 0.04 -1.50 17.30
C LYS A 76 -1.08 -0.69 17.96
N GLY A 77 -2.33 -1.18 17.87
CA GLY A 77 -3.49 -0.51 18.47
C GLY A 77 -4.23 0.44 17.54
N ALA A 78 -3.93 0.41 16.24
CA ALA A 78 -4.62 1.20 15.23
C ALA A 78 -6.13 0.97 15.17
N SER A 79 -6.59 -0.27 15.38
CA SER A 79 -8.01 -0.63 15.48
C SER A 79 -8.70 -0.10 16.75
N LYS A 80 -7.96 0.27 17.80
CA LYS A 80 -8.52 0.75 19.08
C LYS A 80 -8.85 2.25 19.09
N GLY A 81 -8.64 2.96 17.98
CA GLY A 81 -9.15 4.32 17.79
C GLY A 81 -8.20 5.45 18.23
N GLU A 82 -6.92 5.17 18.51
CA GLU A 82 -5.91 6.24 18.55
C GLU A 82 -5.71 6.77 17.13
N GLY A 83 -6.07 8.04 16.89
CA GLY A 83 -6.49 8.57 15.58
C GLY A 83 -5.57 8.38 14.37
N LEU A 84 -4.30 7.99 14.54
CA LEU A 84 -3.40 7.63 13.45
C LEU A 84 -3.76 6.30 12.77
N GLY A 85 -4.30 5.33 13.54
CA GLY A 85 -4.65 4.02 13.00
C GLY A 85 -5.84 4.02 12.03
N ASN A 86 -6.82 4.89 12.31
CA ASN A 86 -7.99 5.03 11.45
C ASN A 86 -7.67 5.70 10.11
N GLN A 87 -6.72 6.64 10.09
CA GLN A 87 -6.25 7.26 8.85
C GLN A 87 -5.47 6.25 7.99
N PHE A 88 -4.65 5.40 8.62
CA PHE A 88 -3.98 4.29 7.93
C PHE A 88 -4.98 3.36 7.25
N LEU A 89 -5.98 2.88 8.00
CA LEU A 89 -7.01 1.97 7.48
C LEU A 89 -7.88 2.65 6.42
N ALA A 90 -8.06 3.97 6.48
CA ALA A 90 -8.75 4.73 5.44
C ALA A 90 -7.98 4.71 4.12
N ASN A 91 -6.67 4.98 4.17
CA ASN A 91 -5.81 4.97 2.99
C ASN A 91 -5.72 3.57 2.36
N ILE A 92 -5.70 2.50 3.17
CA ILE A 92 -5.75 1.13 2.64
C ILE A 92 -7.04 0.85 1.86
N ARG A 93 -8.16 1.45 2.25
CA ARG A 93 -9.43 1.26 1.52
C ARG A 93 -9.47 1.94 0.16
N GLU A 94 -8.53 2.84 -0.12
CA GLU A 94 -8.43 3.56 -1.39
C GLU A 94 -7.54 2.85 -2.42
N VAL A 95 -6.83 1.78 -2.02
CA VAL A 95 -5.96 1.00 -2.90
C VAL A 95 -6.62 -0.30 -3.35
N ASP A 96 -6.22 -0.79 -4.52
CA ASP A 96 -6.73 -2.02 -5.12
C ASP A 96 -6.03 -3.27 -4.56
N ALA A 97 -4.76 -3.13 -4.14
CA ALA A 97 -3.98 -4.21 -3.54
C ALA A 97 -2.91 -3.67 -2.57
N ILE A 98 -2.48 -4.54 -1.66
CA ILE A 98 -1.54 -4.23 -0.59
C ILE A 98 -0.19 -4.90 -0.89
N VAL A 99 0.89 -4.13 -0.79
CA VAL A 99 2.27 -4.62 -0.82
C VAL A 99 2.81 -4.58 0.61
N HIS A 100 2.88 -5.75 1.24
CA HIS A 100 3.34 -5.86 2.62
C HIS A 100 4.87 -6.05 2.68
N VAL A 101 5.57 -5.05 3.21
CA VAL A 101 7.01 -5.07 3.46
C VAL A 101 7.27 -5.65 4.84
N VAL A 102 7.98 -6.78 4.88
CA VAL A 102 8.33 -7.51 6.11
C VAL A 102 9.84 -7.46 6.31
N ARG A 103 10.28 -7.14 7.52
CA ARG A 103 11.71 -7.11 7.87
C ARG A 103 12.23 -8.53 8.06
N CYS A 104 13.16 -8.95 7.21
CA CYS A 104 13.84 -10.25 7.30
C CYS A 104 15.36 -10.09 7.52
N PHE A 105 15.77 -9.03 8.23
CA PHE A 105 17.18 -8.76 8.53
C PHE A 105 17.35 -8.25 9.95
N ASP A 106 18.45 -8.67 10.58
CA ASP A 106 18.88 -8.18 11.89
C ASP A 106 19.87 -7.03 11.72
N ASN A 107 19.70 -5.99 12.55
CA ASN A 107 20.61 -4.84 12.56
C ASN A 107 20.50 -4.15 13.93
N ASP A 108 21.60 -4.16 14.69
CA ASP A 108 21.68 -3.61 16.04
C ASP A 108 21.43 -2.09 16.10
N ASN A 109 21.62 -1.39 14.97
CA ASN A 109 21.37 0.04 14.87
C ASN A 109 19.90 0.38 14.56
N VAL A 110 19.05 -0.63 14.32
CA VAL A 110 17.65 -0.44 13.90
C VAL A 110 16.71 -1.12 14.89
N ILE A 111 16.13 -0.32 15.76
CA ILE A 111 15.19 -0.77 16.80
C ILE A 111 13.90 -1.28 16.15
N HIS A 112 13.52 -2.51 16.49
CA HIS A 112 12.22 -3.08 16.14
C HIS A 112 11.16 -2.65 17.16
N VAL A 113 9.93 -2.39 16.71
CA VAL A 113 8.82 -1.92 17.56
C VAL A 113 8.51 -2.87 18.73
N ASP A 114 8.68 -4.17 18.49
CA ASP A 114 8.48 -5.24 19.49
C ASP A 114 9.80 -5.70 20.15
N GLY A 115 10.89 -4.94 20.00
CA GLY A 115 12.20 -5.22 20.61
C GLY A 115 12.97 -6.40 20.00
N SER A 116 12.33 -7.25 19.21
CA SER A 116 12.91 -8.38 18.47
C SER A 116 12.35 -8.43 17.07
N VAL A 117 13.15 -8.87 16.09
CA VAL A 117 12.68 -9.09 14.71
C VAL A 117 12.04 -10.48 14.64
N ASP A 118 10.78 -10.54 14.21
CA ASP A 118 10.07 -11.80 13.97
C ASP A 118 9.10 -11.59 12.78
N PRO A 119 9.52 -12.00 11.57
CA PRO A 119 8.72 -11.79 10.36
C PRO A 119 7.32 -12.39 10.42
N LEU A 120 7.16 -13.56 11.06
CA LEU A 120 5.87 -14.25 11.11
C LEU A 120 4.91 -13.52 12.05
N ARG A 121 5.40 -13.12 13.23
CA ARG A 121 4.63 -12.31 14.17
C ARG A 121 4.24 -10.97 13.55
N ASP A 122 5.14 -10.34 12.81
CA ASP A 122 4.86 -9.06 12.17
C ASP A 122 3.78 -9.18 11.08
N ILE A 123 3.82 -10.25 10.28
CA ILE A 123 2.77 -10.58 9.32
C ILE A 123 1.43 -10.77 10.02
N GLU A 124 1.42 -11.58 11.08
CA GLU A 124 0.21 -11.89 11.85
C GLU A 124 -0.39 -10.62 12.47
N ASN A 125 0.44 -9.76 13.06
CA ASN A 125 0.01 -8.49 13.66
C ASN A 125 -0.73 -7.60 12.67
N ILE A 126 -0.17 -7.39 11.46
CA ILE A 126 -0.83 -6.57 10.43
C ILE A 126 -2.14 -7.22 9.97
N ASN A 127 -2.12 -8.53 9.71
CA ASN A 127 -3.32 -9.24 9.25
C ASN A 127 -4.45 -9.18 10.28
N LEU A 128 -4.15 -9.34 11.57
CA LEU A 128 -5.14 -9.23 12.64
C LEU A 128 -5.77 -7.84 12.69
N GLU A 129 -4.99 -6.76 12.55
CA GLU A 129 -5.51 -5.39 12.52
C GLU A 129 -6.44 -5.15 11.32
N LEU A 130 -6.13 -5.72 10.14
CA LEU A 130 -7.01 -5.68 8.97
C LEU A 130 -8.32 -6.45 9.21
N ILE A 131 -8.23 -7.67 9.76
CA ILE A 131 -9.39 -8.50 10.10
C ILE A 131 -10.29 -7.79 11.11
N PHE A 132 -9.73 -7.16 12.14
CA PHE A 132 -10.50 -6.40 13.13
C PHE A 132 -11.19 -5.18 12.49
N SER A 133 -10.53 -4.49 11.56
CA SER A 133 -11.16 -3.38 10.83
C SER A 133 -12.36 -3.85 9.99
N ASP A 134 -12.23 -4.99 9.31
CA ASP A 134 -13.31 -5.58 8.52
C ASP A 134 -14.47 -6.04 9.41
N LEU A 135 -14.16 -6.67 10.56
CA LEU A 135 -15.16 -7.08 11.54
C LEU A 135 -15.99 -5.88 12.02
N GLU A 136 -15.34 -4.78 12.39
CA GLU A 136 -16.02 -3.57 12.86
C GLU A 136 -16.94 -2.98 11.76
N GLN A 137 -16.51 -3.01 10.50
CA GLN A 137 -17.34 -2.57 9.38
C GLN A 137 -18.55 -3.47 9.15
N ILE A 138 -18.35 -4.79 9.22
CA ILE A 138 -19.44 -5.77 9.07
C ILE A 138 -20.47 -5.56 10.19
N GLU A 139 -20.04 -5.39 11.43
CA GLU A 139 -20.93 -5.12 12.56
C GLU A 139 -21.71 -3.81 12.38
N LYS A 140 -21.05 -2.72 11.99
CA LYS A 140 -21.72 -1.43 11.69
C LYS A 140 -22.76 -1.58 10.57
N ARG A 141 -22.43 -2.31 9.49
CA ARG A 141 -23.37 -2.58 8.39
C ARG A 141 -24.55 -3.44 8.83
N LEU A 142 -24.31 -4.49 9.61
CA LEU A 142 -25.36 -5.36 10.16
C LEU A 142 -26.33 -4.58 11.06
N GLN A 143 -25.83 -3.72 11.95
CA GLN A 143 -26.67 -2.89 12.80
C GLN A 143 -27.53 -1.92 11.98
N LYS A 144 -26.96 -1.27 10.95
CA LYS A 144 -27.70 -0.39 10.04
C LYS A 144 -28.80 -1.14 9.30
N ASN A 145 -28.48 -2.31 8.73
CA ASN A 145 -29.44 -3.13 7.99
C ASN A 145 -30.58 -3.65 8.89
N ARG A 146 -30.28 -4.08 10.12
CA ARG A 146 -31.29 -4.49 11.10
C ARG A 146 -32.28 -3.36 11.42
N LYS A 147 -31.79 -2.12 11.56
CA LYS A 147 -32.66 -0.94 11.77
C LYS A 147 -33.55 -0.65 10.57
N THR A 148 -33.04 -0.80 9.34
CA THR A 148 -33.81 -0.62 8.11
C THR A 148 -34.92 -1.67 7.96
N ILE A 149 -34.61 -2.94 8.25
CA ILE A 149 -35.59 -4.03 8.16
C ILE A 149 -36.72 -3.84 9.17
N LYS A 150 -36.42 -3.44 10.42
CA LYS A 150 -37.45 -3.18 11.45
C LYS A 150 -38.36 -1.98 11.15
N ARG A 151 -37.99 -1.11 10.19
CA ARG A 151 -38.80 0.04 9.76
C ARG A 151 -39.72 -0.27 8.58
N ARG A 152 -39.56 -1.43 7.95
CA ARG A 152 -40.51 -2.00 6.97
C ARG A 152 -41.46 -2.93 7.69
#